data_AF-A0A950JUT4-F1
#
_entry.id   AF-A0A950JUT4-F1
#
_cell.length_a   1.000
_cell.length_b   1.000
_cell.length_c   1.000
_cell.angle_alpha   90.00
_cell.angle_beta   90.00
_cell.angle_gamma   90.00
#
_symmetry.space_group_name_H-M   'P 1'
#
loop_
_entity.id
_entity.type
_entity.pdbx_description
1 polymer ?
#
loop_
_entity_poly.entity_id
_entity_poly.type
_entity_poly.pdbx_seq_one_letter_code
_entity_poly.pdbx_strand_id
1 'polypeptide(L)'
;MRPVSAASSKLRTRGRTTASRRTAATRGASGRSAHNRTVKSRGNPVSRLLHALGTALILRRPAVIAATLIAVAGGAVFLFLAGYVHRTAAAAQGRLAAIAGDAGLTISAIHITGNRYEAPGAVYRQLGFAAGDSIFLADPLIARNRLEKLPWIKAAEISRHYPDAVNIHIIEKMPFALWESGHGFYAVEADGAPIAEVDATQFKRLPLFYGDRPDGAADLVSSIKKHRAVSARVKAMQRVAGRRWNLLLDDGVLVKLPEQNWRNEISALERLIVDNAVLERDIGEIDLRSHDNYIFVLRHPAPRKNARGDAT
;
A
#
# COMPACT_ATOMS: atom_id res chain seq x y z
N MET A 1 47.44 38.70 15.15
CA MET A 1 48.18 39.14 16.35
C MET A 1 48.27 37.97 17.32
N ARG A 2 49.50 37.55 17.63
CA ARG A 2 49.90 36.73 18.80
C ARG A 2 49.91 37.63 20.06
N PRO A 3 49.83 37.09 21.30
CA PRO A 3 50.94 36.41 22.01
C PRO A 3 50.49 35.09 22.72
N VAL A 4 51.29 34.02 22.99
CA VAL A 4 52.62 33.84 23.66
C VAL A 4 52.50 34.13 25.17
N SER A 5 52.83 33.28 26.17
CA SER A 5 54.02 32.48 26.53
C SER A 5 53.68 31.66 27.80
N ALA A 6 54.01 30.37 27.97
CA ALA A 6 55.29 29.74 28.39
C ALA A 6 55.56 29.65 29.92
N ALA A 7 55.84 28.43 30.41
CA ALA A 7 56.96 28.00 31.32
C ALA A 7 56.54 26.69 32.05
N SER A 8 57.17 25.51 31.93
CA SER A 8 58.56 25.02 32.06
C SER A 8 58.97 24.62 33.50
N SER A 9 59.32 23.33 33.69
CA SER A 9 60.40 22.73 34.53
C SER A 9 59.98 21.33 35.05
N LYS A 10 60.49 20.22 34.48
CA LYS A 10 61.75 19.48 34.77
C LYS A 10 62.05 19.27 36.26
N LEU A 11 62.14 18.00 36.68
CA LEU A 11 63.29 17.48 37.42
C LEU A 11 63.50 15.97 37.21
N ARG A 12 64.71 15.61 36.76
CA ARG A 12 65.37 14.28 36.90
C ARG A 12 65.62 14.02 38.40
N THR A 13 65.87 12.80 38.91
CA THR A 13 67.17 12.11 38.79
C THR A 13 67.19 10.78 39.57
N ARG A 14 67.71 9.74 38.91
CA ARG A 14 68.54 8.56 39.30
C ARG A 14 68.69 8.10 40.77
N GLY A 15 68.86 6.78 40.90
CA GLY A 15 69.76 6.11 41.86
C GLY A 15 69.23 4.73 42.27
N ARG A 16 69.53 3.59 41.61
CA ARG A 16 70.80 2.83 41.43
C ARG A 16 71.17 1.92 42.63
N THR A 17 71.23 0.61 42.35
CA THR A 17 72.12 -0.45 42.92
C THR A 17 71.92 -0.88 44.39
N THR A 18 72.16 -2.12 44.83
CA THR A 18 73.18 -3.12 44.43
C THR A 18 72.94 -4.46 45.13
N ALA A 19 73.34 -5.55 44.43
CA ALA A 19 74.13 -6.72 44.87
C ALA A 19 73.68 -7.54 46.10
N SER A 20 73.81 -8.87 46.14
CA SER A 20 75.05 -9.68 46.14
C SER A 20 74.63 -11.04 46.74
N ARG A 21 75.20 -12.23 46.54
CA ARG A 21 76.47 -12.69 45.98
C ARG A 21 76.54 -14.23 46.13
N ARG A 22 77.49 -14.84 45.39
CA ARG A 22 78.37 -15.98 45.77
C ARG A 22 77.77 -17.39 45.81
N THR A 23 78.45 -18.50 45.46
CA THR A 23 79.84 -18.91 45.13
C THR A 23 79.75 -20.43 44.83
N ALA A 24 80.69 -21.21 44.28
CA ALA A 24 82.02 -21.10 43.69
C ALA A 24 82.31 -22.48 43.04
N ALA A 25 83.33 -22.51 42.19
CA ALA A 25 83.82 -23.65 41.42
C ALA A 25 84.65 -24.66 42.21
N THR A 26 84.82 -25.88 41.66
CA THR A 26 86.13 -26.57 41.61
C THR A 26 86.18 -27.68 40.55
N ARG A 27 87.39 -27.86 39.97
CA ARG A 27 87.79 -28.85 38.94
C ARG A 27 88.24 -30.17 39.59
N GLY A 28 88.24 -31.26 38.83
CA GLY A 28 88.98 -32.50 39.11
C GLY A 28 88.86 -33.51 37.97
N ALA A 29 89.98 -34.11 37.54
CA ALA A 29 90.17 -34.80 36.26
C ALA A 29 90.37 -36.34 36.40
N SER A 30 90.56 -36.99 35.24
CA SER A 30 91.04 -38.37 34.97
C SER A 30 89.97 -39.47 34.98
N GLY A 31 89.95 -40.49 34.10
CA GLY A 31 90.82 -40.89 32.98
C GLY A 31 90.31 -42.20 32.33
N ARG A 32 91.04 -42.68 31.30
CA ARG A 32 90.98 -43.99 30.59
C ARG A 32 89.90 -44.10 29.49
N SER A 33 90.26 -44.07 28.20
CA SER A 33 90.95 -45.08 27.37
C SER A 33 90.01 -46.14 26.81
N ALA A 34 89.74 -46.10 25.49
CA ALA A 34 90.02 -47.19 24.54
C ALA A 34 89.24 -47.02 23.21
N HIS A 35 89.98 -46.79 22.13
CA HIS A 35 89.94 -47.55 20.86
C HIS A 35 88.59 -48.14 20.38
N ASN A 36 88.08 -47.73 19.21
CA ASN A 36 88.36 -48.39 17.91
C ASN A 36 87.24 -48.19 16.87
N ARG A 37 87.67 -47.87 15.64
CA ARG A 37 87.09 -48.18 14.31
C ARG A 37 85.67 -47.74 13.90
N THR A 38 85.66 -46.77 12.98
CA THR A 38 84.97 -46.76 11.68
C THR A 38 83.87 -47.82 11.46
N VAL A 39 82.62 -47.38 11.43
CA VAL A 39 81.52 -48.10 10.76
C VAL A 39 80.70 -47.12 9.92
N LYS A 40 80.57 -47.49 8.65
CA LYS A 40 79.85 -46.86 7.55
C LYS A 40 78.38 -46.63 7.93
N SER A 41 77.92 -45.37 7.92
CA SER A 41 76.50 -45.01 8.14
C SER A 41 75.63 -45.60 7.01
N ARG A 42 74.93 -46.69 7.32
CA ARG A 42 73.79 -47.17 6.54
C ARG A 42 72.56 -46.38 7.00
N GLY A 43 72.07 -45.48 6.16
CA GLY A 43 70.84 -44.73 6.42
C GLY A 43 69.65 -45.66 6.58
N ASN A 44 68.95 -45.56 7.71
CA ASN A 44 67.73 -46.31 8.00
C ASN A 44 66.58 -45.88 7.06
N PRO A 45 65.82 -46.82 6.46
CA PRO A 45 64.66 -46.47 5.63
C PRO A 45 63.50 -45.86 6.44
N VAL A 46 63.44 -46.14 7.74
CA VAL A 46 62.40 -45.66 8.67
C VAL A 46 62.51 -44.16 8.94
N SER A 47 63.72 -43.60 8.99
CA SER A 47 63.89 -42.14 9.18
C SER A 47 63.52 -41.36 7.92
N ARG A 48 63.68 -41.96 6.73
CA ARG A 48 63.18 -41.37 5.47
C ARG A 48 61.66 -41.45 5.36
N LEU A 49 61.03 -42.53 5.85
CA LEU A 49 59.58 -42.68 5.91
C LEU A 49 58.93 -41.66 6.87
N LEU A 50 59.54 -41.43 8.04
CA LEU A 50 59.07 -40.45 9.03
C LEU A 50 59.24 -38.99 8.55
N HIS A 51 60.32 -38.68 7.80
CA HIS A 51 60.45 -37.36 7.16
C HIS A 51 59.53 -37.17 5.94
N ALA A 52 59.19 -38.25 5.20
CA ALA A 52 58.21 -38.19 4.11
C ALA A 52 56.77 -38.00 4.62
N LEU A 53 56.40 -38.61 5.76
CA LEU A 53 55.10 -38.40 6.41
C LEU A 53 54.97 -37.01 7.06
N GLY A 54 56.04 -36.52 7.69
CA GLY A 54 56.09 -35.18 8.27
C GLY A 54 56.00 -34.05 7.24
N THR A 55 56.56 -34.24 6.04
CA THR A 55 56.52 -33.24 4.95
C THR A 55 55.26 -33.37 4.08
N ALA A 56 54.65 -34.55 3.97
CA ALA A 56 53.38 -34.74 3.26
C ALA A 56 52.15 -34.15 3.99
N LEU A 57 52.19 -34.01 5.32
CA LEU A 57 51.13 -33.35 6.08
C LEU A 57 51.25 -31.82 6.15
N ILE A 58 52.44 -31.26 5.90
CA ILE A 58 52.65 -29.80 5.92
C ILE A 58 52.14 -29.16 4.62
N LEU A 59 52.24 -29.86 3.48
CA LEU A 59 51.75 -29.37 2.19
C LEU A 59 50.22 -29.50 2.01
N ARG A 60 49.54 -30.26 2.88
CA ARG A 60 48.07 -30.48 2.84
C ARG A 60 47.28 -29.58 3.78
N ARG A 61 47.94 -28.75 4.60
CA ARG A 61 47.28 -27.80 5.50
C ARG A 61 46.27 -26.85 4.82
N PRO A 62 46.58 -26.21 3.67
CA PRO A 62 45.57 -25.39 3.01
C PRO A 62 44.41 -26.22 2.47
N ALA A 63 44.66 -27.46 2.02
CA ALA A 63 43.63 -28.36 1.51
C ALA A 63 42.67 -28.85 2.60
N VAL A 64 43.18 -29.12 3.81
CA VAL A 64 42.34 -29.51 4.97
C VAL A 64 41.51 -28.31 5.48
N ILE A 65 42.10 -27.10 5.48
CA ILE A 65 41.37 -25.88 5.82
C ILE A 65 40.29 -25.57 4.77
N ALA A 66 40.60 -25.71 3.48
CA ALA A 66 39.61 -25.53 2.42
C ALA A 66 38.48 -26.57 2.49
N ALA A 67 38.80 -27.84 2.72
CA ALA A 67 37.80 -28.91 2.85
C ALA A 67 36.88 -28.71 4.06
N THR A 68 37.42 -28.24 5.19
CA THR A 68 36.61 -27.92 6.38
C THR A 68 35.74 -26.68 6.16
N LEU A 69 36.25 -25.63 5.50
CA LEU A 69 35.44 -24.47 5.13
C LEU A 69 34.32 -24.83 4.15
N ILE A 70 34.58 -25.69 3.16
CA ILE A 70 33.56 -26.18 2.22
C ILE A 70 32.53 -27.05 2.95
N ALA A 71 32.94 -27.88 3.90
CA ALA A 71 32.01 -28.68 4.70
C ALA A 71 31.12 -27.81 5.60
N VAL A 72 31.66 -26.76 6.22
CA VAL A 72 30.89 -25.80 7.02
C VAL A 72 29.94 -24.98 6.14
N ALA A 73 30.43 -24.48 5.01
CA ALA A 73 29.60 -23.74 4.04
C ALA A 73 28.50 -24.62 3.43
N GLY A 74 28.84 -25.86 3.05
CA GLY A 74 27.90 -26.86 2.55
C GLY A 74 26.88 -27.27 3.60
N GLY A 75 27.28 -27.39 4.86
CA GLY A 75 26.37 -27.61 5.98
C GLY A 75 25.41 -26.43 6.20
N ALA A 76 25.90 -25.19 6.11
CA ALA A 76 25.07 -24.00 6.21
C ALA A 76 24.06 -23.90 5.03
N VAL A 77 24.51 -24.17 3.80
CA VAL A 77 23.65 -24.21 2.61
C VAL A 77 22.66 -25.37 2.69
N PHE A 78 23.06 -26.54 3.19
CA PHE A 78 22.17 -27.68 3.39
C PHE A 78 21.10 -27.38 4.44
N LEU A 79 21.45 -26.73 5.56
CA LEU A 79 20.48 -26.29 6.57
C LEU A 79 19.51 -25.23 6.02
N PHE A 80 19.98 -24.38 5.11
CA PHE A 80 19.18 -23.38 4.42
C PHE A 80 18.23 -24.01 3.38
N LEU A 81 18.73 -24.88 2.49
CA LEU A 81 17.95 -25.59 1.46
C LEU A 81 17.01 -26.65 2.04
N ALA A 82 17.40 -27.35 3.12
CA ALA A 82 16.55 -28.33 3.81
C ALA A 82 15.38 -27.69 4.57
N GLY A 83 15.25 -26.36 4.51
CA GLY A 83 14.12 -25.62 5.06
C GLY A 83 14.08 -25.60 6.59
N TYR A 84 15.19 -25.92 7.26
CA TYR A 84 15.25 -25.94 8.73
C TYR A 84 14.98 -24.54 9.31
N VAL A 85 15.45 -23.49 8.64
CA VAL A 85 15.16 -22.08 8.99
C VAL A 85 13.66 -21.76 8.86
N HIS A 86 12.99 -22.32 7.86
CA HIS A 86 11.55 -22.14 7.66
C HIS A 86 10.72 -22.94 8.68
N ARG A 87 11.19 -24.14 9.05
CA ARG A 87 10.55 -24.99 10.06
C ARG A 87 10.74 -24.45 11.48
N THR A 88 11.87 -23.81 11.80
CA THR A 88 12.07 -23.18 13.12
C THR A 88 11.33 -21.85 13.24
N ALA A 89 11.20 -21.06 12.17
CA ALA A 89 10.38 -19.86 12.17
C ALA A 89 8.88 -20.19 12.38
N ALA A 90 8.36 -21.17 11.64
CA ALA A 90 6.97 -21.63 11.79
C ALA A 90 6.71 -22.30 13.15
N ALA A 91 7.65 -23.10 13.66
CA ALA A 91 7.55 -23.71 14.99
C ALA A 91 7.68 -22.69 16.13
N ALA A 92 8.49 -21.65 15.98
CA ALA A 92 8.61 -20.55 16.95
C ALA A 92 7.31 -19.72 17.01
N GLN A 93 6.72 -19.42 15.85
CA GLN A 93 5.42 -18.75 15.77
C GLN A 93 4.30 -19.58 16.42
N GLY A 94 4.26 -20.89 16.17
CA GLY A 94 3.28 -21.79 16.78
C GLY A 94 3.40 -21.89 18.31
N ARG A 95 4.63 -21.88 18.86
CA ARG A 95 4.85 -21.91 20.32
C ARG A 95 4.50 -20.61 21.01
N LEU A 96 4.77 -19.46 20.38
CA LEU A 96 4.35 -18.15 20.91
C LEU A 96 2.83 -17.99 20.87
N ALA A 97 2.18 -18.48 19.82
CA ALA A 97 0.72 -18.50 19.74
C ALA A 97 0.09 -19.38 20.83
N ALA A 98 0.67 -20.54 21.14
CA ALA A 98 0.19 -21.41 22.22
C ALA A 98 0.34 -20.76 23.61
N ILE A 99 1.47 -20.08 23.88
CA ILE A 99 1.69 -19.35 25.14
C ILE A 99 0.74 -18.15 25.25
N ALA A 100 0.49 -17.45 24.14
CA ALA A 100 -0.48 -16.36 24.10
C ALA A 100 -1.92 -16.86 24.34
N GLY A 101 -2.28 -18.03 23.83
CA GLY A 101 -3.58 -18.67 24.09
C GLY A 101 -3.79 -19.00 25.57
N ASP A 102 -2.79 -19.59 26.23
CA ASP A 102 -2.83 -19.88 27.68
C ASP A 102 -2.86 -18.61 28.55
N ALA A 103 -2.36 -17.48 28.03
CA ALA A 103 -2.38 -16.18 28.71
C ALA A 103 -3.62 -15.32 28.39
N GLY A 104 -4.55 -15.78 27.55
CA GLY A 104 -5.72 -15.01 27.11
C GLY A 104 -5.39 -13.83 26.19
N LEU A 105 -4.27 -13.88 25.47
CA LEU A 105 -3.76 -12.83 24.56
C LEU A 105 -4.02 -13.18 23.07
N THR A 106 -5.03 -14.01 22.83
CA THR A 106 -5.60 -14.28 21.51
C THR A 106 -6.77 -13.36 21.25
N ILE A 107 -7.05 -13.08 19.99
CA ILE A 107 -8.21 -12.26 19.61
C ILE A 107 -9.47 -13.11 19.80
N SER A 108 -10.21 -12.84 20.87
CA SER A 108 -11.52 -13.46 21.14
C SER A 108 -12.63 -12.76 20.35
N ALA A 109 -12.54 -11.44 20.22
CA ALA A 109 -13.61 -10.62 19.64
C ALA A 109 -13.06 -9.55 18.67
N ILE A 110 -13.70 -9.44 17.51
CA ILE A 110 -13.46 -8.38 16.52
C ILE A 110 -14.77 -7.61 16.36
N HIS A 111 -14.79 -6.37 16.86
CA HIS A 111 -15.95 -5.50 16.76
C HIS A 111 -15.79 -4.57 15.56
N ILE A 112 -16.74 -4.63 14.64
CA ILE A 112 -16.78 -3.76 13.46
C ILE A 112 -17.93 -2.79 13.63
N THR A 113 -17.65 -1.49 13.50
CA THR A 113 -18.65 -0.42 13.54
C THR A 113 -18.51 0.50 12.32
N GLY A 114 -19.61 1.17 11.96
CA GLY A 114 -19.62 2.16 10.88
C GLY A 114 -19.76 1.59 9.46
N ASN A 115 -19.91 0.28 9.30
CA ASN A 115 -20.23 -0.32 8.01
C ASN A 115 -21.73 -0.23 7.71
N ARG A 116 -22.08 0.26 6.51
CA ARG A 116 -23.46 0.41 6.05
C ARG A 116 -23.64 -0.20 4.66
N TYR A 117 -22.70 0.06 3.76
CA TYR A 117 -22.68 -0.46 2.40
C TYR A 117 -21.71 -1.64 2.24
N GLU A 118 -20.57 -1.61 2.94
CA GLU A 118 -19.60 -2.70 2.88
C GLU A 118 -20.06 -3.89 3.73
N ALA A 119 -20.04 -5.08 3.13
CA ALA A 119 -20.46 -6.29 3.83
C ALA A 119 -19.43 -6.66 4.92
N PRO A 120 -19.86 -7.02 6.15
CA PRO A 120 -18.93 -7.41 7.22
C PRO A 120 -17.96 -8.52 6.79
N GLY A 121 -18.44 -9.49 6.00
CA GLY A 121 -17.61 -10.58 5.48
C GLY A 121 -16.48 -10.12 4.56
N ALA A 122 -16.66 -9.02 3.81
CA ALA A 122 -15.59 -8.46 3.00
C ALA A 122 -14.50 -7.81 3.85
N VAL A 123 -14.90 -7.10 4.92
CA VAL A 123 -13.97 -6.55 5.92
C VAL A 123 -13.15 -7.65 6.55
N TYR A 124 -13.78 -8.72 7.06
CA TYR A 124 -13.07 -9.85 7.69
C TYR A 124 -12.03 -10.50 6.76
N ARG A 125 -12.39 -10.73 5.49
CA ARG A 125 -11.46 -11.30 4.50
C ARG A 125 -10.25 -10.40 4.24
N GLN A 126 -10.41 -9.09 4.39
CA GLN A 126 -9.40 -8.10 4.05
C GLN A 126 -8.49 -7.72 5.25
N LEU A 127 -8.93 -7.93 6.49
CA LEU A 127 -8.16 -7.64 7.72
C LEU A 127 -6.81 -8.35 7.76
N GLY A 128 -6.79 -9.64 7.40
CA GLY A 128 -5.59 -10.47 7.39
C GLY A 128 -5.17 -11.06 8.74
N PHE A 129 -6.07 -11.00 9.72
CA PHE A 129 -6.03 -11.75 10.96
C PHE A 129 -7.47 -12.16 11.30
N ALA A 130 -7.63 -13.23 12.07
CA ALA A 130 -8.90 -13.80 12.47
C ALA A 130 -9.00 -13.95 13.99
N ALA A 131 -10.21 -14.27 14.47
CA ALA A 131 -10.37 -14.70 15.85
C ALA A 131 -9.54 -15.97 16.11
N GLY A 132 -8.87 -16.03 17.26
CA GLY A 132 -7.90 -17.07 17.62
C GLY A 132 -6.44 -16.71 17.31
N ASP A 133 -6.17 -15.72 16.45
CA ASP A 133 -4.81 -15.24 16.21
C ASP A 133 -4.28 -14.46 17.42
N SER A 134 -2.96 -14.35 17.56
CA SER A 134 -2.35 -13.54 18.62
C SER A 134 -2.59 -12.05 18.38
N ILE A 135 -3.05 -11.33 19.42
CA ILE A 135 -3.30 -9.89 19.35
C ILE A 135 -2.03 -9.07 19.02
N PHE A 136 -0.85 -9.60 19.34
CA PHE A 136 0.44 -8.97 19.02
C PHE A 136 0.82 -9.09 17.56
N LEU A 137 0.40 -10.18 16.89
CA LEU A 137 0.68 -10.42 15.48
C LEU A 137 -0.28 -9.66 14.57
N ALA A 138 -1.46 -9.28 15.06
CA ALA A 138 -2.42 -8.47 14.33
C ALA A 138 -1.96 -7.02 14.22
N ASP A 139 -1.30 -6.64 13.12
CA ASP A 139 -0.83 -5.27 12.84
C ASP A 139 -1.99 -4.35 12.35
N PRO A 140 -2.41 -3.35 13.15
CA PRO A 140 -3.48 -2.42 12.78
C PRO A 140 -3.13 -1.56 11.56
N LEU A 141 -1.86 -1.23 11.36
CA LEU A 141 -1.43 -0.37 10.25
C LEU A 141 -1.57 -1.11 8.92
N ILE A 142 -1.13 -2.37 8.88
CA ILE A 142 -1.27 -3.23 7.70
C ILE A 142 -2.75 -3.49 7.42
N ALA A 143 -3.53 -3.83 8.45
CA ALA A 143 -4.97 -4.07 8.31
C ALA A 143 -5.71 -2.82 7.80
N ARG A 144 -5.41 -1.63 8.34
CA ARG A 144 -5.96 -0.36 7.87
C ARG A 144 -5.69 -0.16 6.38
N ASN A 145 -4.42 -0.27 5.98
CA ASN A 145 -4.03 -0.09 4.58
C ASN A 145 -4.67 -1.13 3.64
N ARG A 146 -5.10 -2.29 4.15
CA ARG A 146 -5.85 -3.29 3.38
C ARG A 146 -7.34 -2.93 3.31
N LEU A 147 -7.94 -2.48 4.41
CA LEU A 147 -9.33 -2.04 4.46
C LEU A 147 -9.57 -0.82 3.58
N GLU A 148 -8.68 0.16 3.58
CA GLU A 148 -8.79 1.38 2.75
C GLU A 148 -8.70 1.10 1.23
N LYS A 149 -8.36 -0.12 0.83
CA LYS A 149 -8.44 -0.55 -0.58
C LYS A 149 -9.85 -1.00 -0.99
N LEU A 150 -10.73 -1.26 -0.02
CA LEU A 150 -12.12 -1.58 -0.30
C LEU A 150 -12.82 -0.33 -0.86
N PRO A 151 -13.67 -0.49 -1.88
CA PRO A 151 -14.20 0.64 -2.64
C PRO A 151 -15.00 1.61 -1.78
N TRP A 152 -15.81 1.09 -0.85
CA TRP A 152 -16.67 1.87 0.05
C TRP A 152 -15.93 2.52 1.22
N ILE A 153 -14.72 2.07 1.56
CA ILE A 153 -14.01 2.55 2.74
C ILE A 153 -13.25 3.83 2.41
N LYS A 154 -13.55 4.91 3.11
CA LYS A 154 -12.82 6.19 3.04
C LYS A 154 -11.63 6.19 3.99
N ALA A 155 -11.84 5.70 5.20
CA ALA A 155 -10.81 5.56 6.22
C ALA A 155 -11.19 4.43 7.18
N ALA A 156 -10.20 3.80 7.80
CA ALA A 156 -10.42 2.83 8.86
C ALA A 156 -9.55 3.14 10.07
N GLU A 157 -10.15 3.09 11.25
CA GLU A 157 -9.45 3.20 12.53
C GLU A 157 -9.50 1.84 13.22
N ILE A 158 -8.33 1.33 13.60
CA ILE A 158 -8.18 0.00 14.20
C ILE A 158 -7.43 0.17 15.50
N SER A 159 -8.05 -0.22 16.61
CA SER A 159 -7.46 -0.19 17.95
C SER A 159 -7.46 -1.58 18.57
N ARG A 160 -6.36 -1.91 19.25
CA ARG A 160 -6.27 -3.13 20.07
C ARG A 160 -6.78 -2.81 21.46
N HIS A 161 -7.74 -3.59 21.93
CA HIS A 161 -8.29 -3.53 23.28
C HIS A 161 -7.86 -4.77 24.02
N TYR A 162 -6.85 -4.61 24.87
CA TYR A 162 -6.33 -5.72 25.66
C TYR A 162 -7.35 -6.19 26.71
N PRO A 163 -7.35 -7.50 27.06
CA PRO A 163 -6.37 -8.50 26.63
C PRO A 163 -6.64 -9.13 25.25
N ASP A 164 -7.87 -9.13 24.75
CA ASP A 164 -8.32 -10.09 23.72
C ASP A 164 -9.26 -9.51 22.63
N ALA A 165 -9.41 -8.20 22.53
CA ALA A 165 -10.34 -7.57 21.59
C ALA A 165 -9.66 -6.65 20.57
N VAL A 166 -10.23 -6.57 19.38
CA VAL A 166 -9.86 -5.58 18.35
C VAL A 166 -11.11 -4.82 17.91
N ASN A 167 -11.06 -3.50 18.04
CA ASN A 167 -12.13 -2.62 17.59
C ASN A 167 -11.72 -2.00 16.25
N ILE A 168 -12.64 -2.06 15.28
CA ILE A 168 -12.48 -1.52 13.94
C ILE A 168 -13.64 -0.55 13.70
N HIS A 169 -13.32 0.73 13.63
CA HIS A 169 -14.24 1.75 13.18
C HIS A 169 -13.98 2.05 11.70
N ILE A 170 -14.99 1.83 10.87
CA ILE A 170 -14.97 2.13 9.44
C ILE A 170 -15.65 3.46 9.18
N ILE A 171 -15.04 4.30 8.36
CA ILE A 171 -15.66 5.50 7.79
C ILE A 171 -15.90 5.21 6.32
N GLU A 172 -17.15 5.05 5.93
CA GLU A 172 -17.53 4.80 4.53
C GLU A 172 -17.63 6.10 3.72
N LYS A 173 -17.42 5.97 2.41
CA LYS A 173 -17.69 7.01 1.42
C LYS A 173 -19.19 7.26 1.30
N MET A 174 -19.57 8.51 1.09
CA MET A 174 -20.97 8.91 0.98
C MET A 174 -21.39 8.92 -0.49
N PRO A 175 -22.33 8.05 -0.90
CA PRO A 175 -22.81 8.06 -2.28
C PRO A 175 -23.63 9.33 -2.51
N PHE A 176 -23.21 10.11 -3.50
CA PHE A 176 -23.83 11.38 -3.86
C PHE A 176 -24.80 11.22 -5.03
N ALA A 177 -24.41 10.43 -6.04
CA ALA A 177 -25.20 10.22 -7.25
C ALA A 177 -25.01 8.80 -7.81
N LEU A 178 -25.92 8.40 -8.69
CA LEU A 178 -25.75 7.23 -9.54
C LEU A 178 -25.18 7.66 -10.89
N TRP A 179 -24.23 6.89 -11.42
CA TRP A 179 -23.65 7.10 -12.74
C TRP A 179 -23.81 5.84 -13.58
N GLU A 180 -24.60 5.93 -14.64
CA GLU A 180 -24.69 4.92 -15.68
C GLU A 180 -23.50 5.07 -16.63
N SER A 181 -22.54 4.17 -16.45
CA SER A 181 -21.51 3.92 -17.44
C SER A 181 -22.03 2.90 -18.44
N GLY A 182 -21.45 2.82 -19.63
CA GLY A 182 -21.81 1.82 -20.64
C GLY A 182 -21.68 0.35 -20.19
N HIS A 183 -21.12 0.11 -19.00
CA HIS A 183 -20.92 -1.21 -18.40
C HIS A 183 -21.80 -1.50 -17.17
N GLY A 184 -22.53 -0.51 -16.64
CA GLY A 184 -23.35 -0.68 -15.43
C GLY A 184 -23.56 0.61 -14.65
N PHE A 185 -24.22 0.51 -13.50
CA PHE A 185 -24.47 1.63 -12.60
C PHE A 185 -23.43 1.67 -11.48
N TYR A 186 -22.83 2.84 -11.28
CA TYR A 186 -21.86 3.09 -10.23
C TYR A 186 -22.38 4.14 -9.27
N ALA A 187 -22.18 3.92 -7.98
CA ALA A 187 -22.32 5.00 -7.00
C ALA A 187 -21.09 5.91 -7.11
N VAL A 188 -21.29 7.22 -7.12
CA VAL A 188 -20.20 8.21 -7.18
C VAL A 188 -20.24 9.16 -5.99
N GLU A 189 -19.07 9.65 -5.58
CA GLU A 189 -18.94 10.72 -4.59
C GLU A 189 -19.28 12.09 -5.21
N ALA A 190 -19.32 13.13 -4.37
CA ALA A 190 -19.70 14.50 -4.78
C ALA A 190 -18.75 15.13 -5.81
N ASP A 191 -17.48 14.71 -5.82
CA ASP A 191 -16.47 15.13 -6.79
C ASP A 191 -16.62 14.43 -8.15
N GLY A 192 -17.40 13.36 -8.23
CA GLY A 192 -17.57 12.52 -9.43
C GLY A 192 -16.71 11.25 -9.43
N ALA A 193 -15.95 10.96 -8.36
CA ALA A 193 -15.17 9.75 -8.24
C ALA A 193 -16.08 8.51 -8.07
N PRO A 194 -15.88 7.43 -8.84
CA PRO A 194 -16.64 6.19 -8.66
C PRO A 194 -16.24 5.47 -7.38
N ILE A 195 -17.25 4.97 -6.66
CA ILE A 195 -17.11 4.19 -5.44
C ILE A 195 -17.10 2.70 -5.80
N ALA A 196 -18.27 2.17 -6.19
CA ALA A 196 -18.48 0.77 -6.53
C ALA A 196 -19.63 0.64 -7.53
N GLU A 197 -19.67 -0.50 -8.24
CA GLU A 197 -20.84 -0.91 -9.00
C GLU A 197 -21.98 -1.28 -8.06
N VAL A 198 -23.20 -0.84 -8.38
CA VAL A 198 -24.38 -0.97 -7.53
C VAL A 198 -25.62 -1.30 -8.34
N ASP A 199 -26.61 -1.91 -7.68
CA ASP A 199 -27.95 -2.00 -8.24
C ASP A 199 -28.65 -0.63 -8.11
N ALA A 200 -29.04 -0.04 -9.24
CA ALA A 200 -29.74 1.24 -9.31
C ALA A 200 -31.04 1.25 -8.46
N THR A 201 -31.67 0.09 -8.24
CA THR A 201 -32.90 0.00 -7.46
C THR A 201 -32.70 0.33 -5.97
N GLN A 202 -31.49 0.17 -5.45
CA GLN A 202 -31.15 0.49 -4.05
C GLN A 202 -30.98 2.00 -3.82
N PHE A 203 -30.72 2.76 -4.89
CA PHE A 203 -30.31 4.17 -4.83
C PHE A 203 -31.24 5.10 -5.62
N LYS A 204 -32.52 4.74 -5.79
CA LYS A 204 -33.53 5.50 -6.58
C LYS A 204 -33.72 6.98 -6.20
N ARG A 205 -33.29 7.39 -5.01
CA ARG A 205 -33.38 8.78 -4.53
C ARG A 205 -32.17 9.62 -4.93
N LEU A 206 -31.09 8.99 -5.38
CA LEU A 206 -29.90 9.70 -5.82
C LEU A 206 -30.11 10.25 -7.24
N PRO A 207 -29.56 11.45 -7.55
CA PRO A 207 -29.57 11.96 -8.90
C PRO A 207 -28.87 11.00 -9.86
N LEU A 208 -29.43 10.82 -11.06
CA LEU A 208 -28.89 9.93 -12.08
C LEU A 208 -28.06 10.72 -13.11
N PHE A 209 -26.83 10.27 -13.31
CA PHE A 209 -25.92 10.74 -14.35
C PHE A 209 -25.65 9.65 -15.38
N TYR A 210 -25.37 10.05 -16.62
CA TYR A 210 -24.95 9.14 -17.69
C TYR A 210 -23.95 9.80 -18.64
N GLY A 211 -23.30 8.99 -19.48
CA GLY A 211 -22.24 9.44 -20.38
C GLY A 211 -20.88 9.44 -19.68
N ASP A 212 -20.09 10.49 -19.89
CA ASP A 212 -18.75 10.58 -19.30
C ASP A 212 -18.79 10.70 -17.77
N ARG A 213 -17.64 10.54 -17.12
CA ARG A 213 -17.52 10.67 -15.67
C ARG A 213 -18.09 12.02 -15.21
N PRO A 214 -18.98 12.05 -14.20
CA PRO A 214 -19.71 13.25 -13.83
C PRO A 214 -18.87 14.18 -12.92
N ASP A 215 -17.70 14.60 -13.38
CA ASP A 215 -16.78 15.47 -12.63
C ASP A 215 -17.43 16.84 -12.30
N GLY A 216 -17.49 17.22 -11.02
CA GLY A 216 -18.17 18.45 -10.63
C GLY A 216 -19.71 18.36 -10.67
N ALA A 217 -20.26 17.14 -10.58
CA ALA A 217 -21.70 16.90 -10.40
C ALA A 217 -22.30 17.69 -9.23
N ALA A 218 -21.57 17.84 -8.12
CA ALA A 218 -22.04 18.59 -6.96
C ALA A 218 -22.45 20.03 -7.31
N ASP A 219 -21.65 20.72 -8.13
CA ASP A 219 -21.95 22.08 -8.56
C ASP A 219 -23.23 22.14 -9.39
N LEU A 220 -23.38 21.23 -10.36
CA LEU A 220 -24.58 21.15 -11.20
C LEU A 220 -25.83 20.89 -10.37
N VAL A 221 -25.80 19.86 -9.53
CA VAL A 221 -26.94 19.49 -8.66
C VAL A 221 -27.28 20.62 -7.71
N SER A 222 -26.28 21.29 -7.13
CA SER A 222 -26.52 22.44 -6.24
C SER A 222 -27.19 23.59 -6.97
N SER A 223 -26.82 23.84 -8.23
CA SER A 223 -27.44 24.87 -9.06
C SER A 223 -28.87 24.49 -9.44
N ILE A 224 -29.12 23.24 -9.84
CA ILE A 224 -30.46 22.75 -10.15
C ILE A 224 -31.37 22.85 -8.92
N LYS A 225 -30.91 22.43 -7.74
CA LYS A 225 -31.68 22.50 -6.49
C LYS A 225 -32.11 23.92 -6.11
N LYS A 226 -31.40 24.96 -6.54
CA LYS A 226 -31.78 26.37 -6.33
C LYS A 226 -32.96 26.81 -7.21
N HIS A 227 -33.26 26.07 -8.29
CA HIS A 227 -34.28 26.36 -9.28
C HIS A 227 -35.39 25.32 -9.16
N ARG A 228 -36.52 25.71 -8.55
CA ARG A 228 -37.54 24.75 -8.11
C ARG A 228 -38.24 24.09 -9.30
N ALA A 229 -38.55 24.84 -10.34
CA ALA A 229 -39.23 24.30 -11.51
C ALA A 229 -38.31 23.36 -12.30
N VAL A 230 -37.04 23.72 -12.50
CA VAL A 230 -36.04 22.84 -13.11
C VAL A 230 -35.85 21.58 -12.26
N SER A 231 -35.64 21.72 -10.95
CA SER A 231 -35.41 20.58 -10.06
C SER A 231 -36.58 19.59 -10.01
N ALA A 232 -37.81 20.06 -10.22
CA ALA A 232 -38.99 19.18 -10.25
C ALA A 232 -39.06 18.34 -11.52
N ARG A 233 -38.42 18.79 -12.61
CA ARG A 233 -38.54 18.19 -13.94
C ARG A 233 -37.30 17.43 -14.38
N VAL A 234 -36.12 17.74 -13.87
CA VAL A 234 -34.88 17.02 -14.24
C VAL A 234 -34.95 15.57 -13.77
N LYS A 235 -34.92 14.65 -14.73
CA LYS A 235 -34.92 13.20 -14.52
C LYS A 235 -33.51 12.62 -14.49
N ALA A 236 -32.64 13.08 -15.39
CA ALA A 236 -31.24 12.65 -15.46
C ALA A 236 -30.34 13.77 -16.01
N MET A 237 -29.04 13.65 -15.79
CA MET A 237 -28.03 14.60 -16.26
C MET A 237 -26.95 13.88 -17.05
N GLN A 238 -26.59 14.40 -18.22
CA GLN A 238 -25.54 13.82 -19.05
C GLN A 238 -24.28 14.66 -18.98
N ARG A 239 -23.14 14.02 -18.75
CA ARG A 239 -21.84 14.65 -19.06
C ARG A 239 -21.45 14.29 -20.49
N VAL A 240 -21.11 15.30 -21.28
CA VAL A 240 -20.73 15.12 -22.69
C VAL A 240 -19.33 15.68 -22.96
N ALA A 241 -18.49 14.84 -23.56
CA ALA A 241 -17.10 15.12 -23.90
C ALA A 241 -16.30 15.74 -22.73
N GLY A 242 -16.59 15.32 -21.50
CA GLY A 242 -15.96 15.82 -20.28
C GLY A 242 -16.12 17.31 -19.99
N ARG A 243 -16.95 18.07 -20.73
CA ARG A 243 -16.98 19.54 -20.64
C ARG A 243 -18.35 20.17 -20.48
N ARG A 244 -19.37 19.63 -21.13
CA ARG A 244 -20.72 20.21 -21.11
C ARG A 244 -21.73 19.27 -20.46
N TRP A 245 -22.80 19.87 -19.99
CA TRP A 245 -23.91 19.16 -19.38
C TRP A 245 -25.12 19.18 -20.30
N ASN A 246 -25.83 18.05 -20.40
CA ASN A 246 -27.21 18.04 -20.87
C ASN A 246 -28.12 17.66 -19.70
N LEU A 247 -29.34 18.15 -19.70
CA LEU A 247 -30.38 17.76 -18.76
C LEU A 247 -31.46 17.01 -19.52
N LEU A 248 -31.86 15.85 -19.01
CA LEU A 248 -33.03 15.11 -19.50
C LEU A 248 -34.19 15.41 -18.57
N LEU A 249 -35.26 15.99 -19.11
CA LEU A 249 -36.48 16.27 -18.37
C LEU A 249 -37.41 15.05 -18.29
N ASP A 250 -38.40 15.11 -17.42
CA ASP A 250 -39.39 14.06 -17.14
C ASP A 250 -40.25 13.67 -18.36
N ASP A 251 -40.55 14.62 -19.24
CA ASP A 251 -41.24 14.47 -20.53
C ASP A 251 -40.33 13.98 -21.68
N GLY A 252 -39.04 13.78 -21.40
CA GLY A 252 -38.03 13.35 -22.36
C GLY A 252 -37.42 14.47 -23.19
N VAL A 253 -37.69 15.74 -22.87
CA VAL A 253 -37.00 16.88 -23.52
C VAL A 253 -35.53 16.88 -23.12
N LEU A 254 -34.63 17.01 -24.11
CA LEU A 254 -33.20 17.15 -23.89
C LEU A 254 -32.82 18.64 -23.90
N VAL A 255 -32.28 19.12 -22.78
CA VAL A 255 -31.75 20.49 -22.67
C VAL A 255 -30.23 20.47 -22.80
N LYS A 256 -29.66 21.18 -23.77
CA LYS A 256 -28.21 21.28 -23.96
C LYS A 256 -27.69 22.57 -23.33
N LEU A 257 -26.80 22.44 -22.34
CA LEU A 257 -26.19 23.59 -21.68
C LEU A 257 -24.86 23.98 -22.35
N PRO A 258 -24.45 25.25 -22.26
CA PRO A 258 -23.13 25.69 -22.69
C PRO A 258 -22.01 25.10 -21.81
N GLU A 259 -20.78 25.09 -22.32
CA GLU A 259 -19.61 24.68 -21.53
C GLU A 259 -19.30 25.66 -20.39
N GLN A 260 -19.47 26.95 -20.66
CA GLN A 260 -19.22 28.05 -19.71
C GLN A 260 -20.54 28.71 -19.32
N ASN A 261 -20.60 29.33 -18.14
CA ASN A 261 -21.74 30.10 -17.65
C ASN A 261 -23.09 29.37 -17.64
N TRP A 262 -23.10 28.02 -17.67
CA TRP A 262 -24.31 27.20 -17.66
C TRP A 262 -25.26 27.50 -16.48
N ARG A 263 -24.76 28.08 -15.38
CA ARG A 263 -25.58 28.51 -14.24
C ARG A 263 -26.61 29.58 -14.61
N ASN A 264 -26.22 30.55 -15.45
CA ASN A 264 -27.13 31.57 -15.97
C ASN A 264 -28.22 30.92 -16.82
N GLU A 265 -27.85 29.86 -17.56
CA GLU A 265 -28.73 29.24 -18.54
C GLU A 265 -29.71 28.29 -17.86
N ILE A 266 -29.38 27.75 -16.69
CA ILE A 266 -30.36 27.12 -15.79
C ILE A 266 -31.36 28.17 -15.26
N SER A 267 -30.92 29.40 -14.98
CA SER A 267 -31.83 30.47 -14.56
C SER A 267 -32.78 30.88 -15.69
N ALA A 268 -32.29 30.91 -16.94
CA ALA A 268 -33.13 31.11 -18.11
C ALA A 268 -34.12 29.94 -18.30
N LEU A 269 -33.65 28.70 -18.15
CA LEU A 269 -34.50 27.51 -18.22
C LEU A 269 -35.62 27.53 -17.18
N GLU A 270 -35.35 27.96 -15.94
CA GLU A 270 -36.38 28.13 -14.90
C GLU A 270 -37.49 29.07 -15.38
N ARG A 271 -37.14 30.24 -15.95
CA ARG A 271 -38.13 31.18 -16.50
C ARG A 271 -38.93 30.55 -17.64
N LEU A 272 -38.27 29.85 -18.56
CA LEU A 272 -38.95 29.17 -19.68
C LEU A 272 -39.94 28.10 -19.20
N ILE A 273 -39.63 27.37 -18.12
CA ILE A 273 -40.53 26.37 -17.53
C ILE A 273 -41.69 27.06 -16.79
N VAL A 274 -41.41 28.09 -16.00
CA VAL A 274 -42.44 28.82 -15.22
C VAL A 274 -43.42 29.57 -16.11
N ASP A 275 -42.91 30.23 -17.15
CA ASP A 275 -43.72 31.06 -18.05
C ASP A 275 -44.58 30.21 -19.01
N ASN A 276 -44.45 28.88 -18.98
CA ASN A 276 -45.16 27.88 -19.81
C ASN A 276 -45.09 28.10 -21.34
N ALA A 277 -44.42 29.16 -21.82
CA ALA A 277 -44.42 29.60 -23.22
C ALA A 277 -43.82 28.56 -24.20
N VAL A 278 -43.07 27.60 -23.67
CA VAL A 278 -42.36 26.56 -24.41
C VAL A 278 -43.08 25.20 -24.31
N LEU A 279 -43.95 24.99 -23.31
CA LEU A 279 -44.47 23.67 -22.94
C LEU A 279 -45.73 23.22 -23.70
N GLU A 280 -46.41 24.12 -24.40
CA GLU A 280 -47.56 23.77 -25.25
C GLU A 280 -47.16 23.18 -26.60
N ARG A 281 -45.85 23.14 -26.92
CA ARG A 281 -45.32 22.67 -28.20
C ARG A 281 -44.61 21.32 -28.00
N ASP A 282 -44.78 20.41 -28.96
CA ASP A 282 -44.14 19.08 -28.98
C ASP A 282 -42.62 19.21 -29.21
N ILE A 283 -41.91 19.71 -28.20
CA ILE A 283 -40.48 19.94 -28.22
C ILE A 283 -39.77 18.65 -27.86
N GLY A 284 -38.73 18.34 -28.63
CA GLY A 284 -37.80 17.25 -28.35
C GLY A 284 -36.50 17.74 -27.70
N GLU A 285 -36.04 18.93 -28.08
CA GLU A 285 -34.76 19.46 -27.62
C GLU A 285 -34.80 20.98 -27.43
N ILE A 286 -34.15 21.45 -26.37
CA ILE A 286 -33.92 22.86 -26.08
C ILE A 286 -32.41 23.10 -26.07
N ASP A 287 -31.91 23.87 -27.01
CA ASP A 287 -30.50 24.23 -27.09
C ASP A 287 -30.26 25.61 -26.46
N LEU A 288 -29.62 25.60 -25.29
CA LEU A 288 -29.25 26.80 -24.53
C LEU A 288 -27.76 27.14 -24.68
N ARG A 289 -27.05 26.51 -25.63
CA ARG A 289 -25.60 26.73 -25.81
C ARG A 289 -25.23 28.14 -26.25
N SER A 290 -26.15 28.86 -26.88
CA SER A 290 -25.99 30.27 -27.24
C SER A 290 -26.76 31.14 -26.25
N HIS A 291 -26.09 32.16 -25.72
CA HIS A 291 -26.68 33.09 -24.75
C HIS A 291 -27.74 34.00 -25.39
N ASP A 292 -27.53 34.37 -26.67
CA ASP A 292 -28.37 35.33 -27.37
C ASP A 292 -29.60 34.70 -28.01
N ASN A 293 -29.52 33.41 -28.37
CA ASN A 293 -30.57 32.72 -29.12
C ASN A 293 -30.80 31.30 -28.59
N TYR A 294 -32.02 31.01 -28.17
CA TYR A 294 -32.43 29.65 -27.80
C TYR A 294 -33.07 28.95 -28.99
N ILE A 295 -32.60 27.73 -29.29
CA ILE A 295 -33.11 26.92 -30.38
C ILE A 295 -34.01 25.83 -29.80
N PHE A 296 -35.21 25.70 -30.35
CA PHE A 296 -36.16 24.66 -29.98
C PHE A 296 -36.33 23.70 -31.15
N VAL A 297 -36.01 22.42 -30.96
CA VAL A 297 -36.24 21.38 -31.97
C VAL A 297 -37.50 20.64 -31.60
N LEU A 298 -38.45 20.57 -32.54
CA LEU A 298 -39.70 19.84 -32.37
C LEU A 298 -39.45 18.34 -32.55
N ARG A 299 -40.12 17.52 -31.73
CA ARG A 299 -40.08 16.06 -31.81
C ARG A 299 -40.72 15.58 -33.11
N HIS A 300 -41.85 16.17 -33.48
CA HIS A 300 -42.46 16.02 -34.80
C HIS A 300 -42.50 17.39 -35.50
N PRO A 301 -41.68 17.61 -36.55
CA PRO A 301 -41.77 18.83 -37.32
C PRO A 301 -43.13 18.90 -38.01
N ALA A 302 -43.86 19.99 -37.81
CA ALA A 302 -45.13 20.22 -38.50
C ALA A 302 -44.92 20.10 -40.03
N PRO A 303 -45.86 19.51 -40.78
CA PRO A 303 -45.73 19.39 -42.23
C PRO A 303 -45.55 20.79 -42.82
N ARG A 304 -44.47 20.99 -43.59
CA ARG A 304 -44.22 22.24 -44.30
C ARG A 304 -45.42 22.50 -45.20
N LYS A 305 -46.20 23.54 -44.89
CA LYS A 305 -47.26 24.01 -45.77
C LYS A 305 -46.58 24.63 -46.98
N ASN A 306 -46.46 23.86 -48.06
CA ASN A 306 -45.87 24.33 -49.30
C ASN A 306 -46.77 25.45 -49.83
N ALA A 307 -46.39 26.71 -49.59
CA ALA A 307 -46.93 27.85 -50.32
C ALA A 307 -46.34 27.82 -51.74
N ARG A 308 -46.84 26.90 -52.56
CA ARG A 308 -46.81 26.96 -54.02
C ARG A 308 -48.21 26.65 -54.49
N GLY A 309 -48.90 27.71 -54.88
CA GLY A 309 -50.12 27.71 -55.65
C GLY A 309 -50.63 29.14 -55.70
N ASP A 310 -50.83 29.80 -56.83
CA ASP A 310 -50.38 29.59 -58.20
C ASP A 310 -50.30 31.01 -58.77
N ALA A 311 -49.26 31.28 -59.58
CA ALA A 311 -49.30 32.43 -60.47
C ALA A 311 -50.11 32.02 -61.69
N THR A 312 -51.32 32.58 -61.82
CA THR A 312 -52.07 32.75 -63.07
C THR A 312 -53.09 33.85 -62.89
#